data_AF-N9V7V0-F1
#
_entry.id   AF-N9V7V0-F1
#
_cell.length_a   1.000
_cell.length_b   1.000
_cell.length_c   1.000
_cell.angle_alpha   90.00
_cell.angle_beta   90.00
_cell.angle_gamma   90.00
#
_symmetry.space_group_name_H-M   'P 1'
#
loop_
_entity.id
_entity.type
_entity.pdbx_description
1 polymer ?
#
loop_
_entity_poly.entity_id
_entity_poly.type
_entity_poly.pdbx_seq_one_letter_code
_entity_poly.pdbx_strand_id
1 'polypeptide(L)'
;MEVIELKGNENKNQVLEIQKQEDNKEEEEGVFKEDQKEILRLAFAEDDVMNEIEQIDEENKKQKEEEHQKSIPGWGNWVGEGIEKKVKKSKEEKKPHKRKNTIVFNQKFDNKFSKYTLEQVPKEFANITQYKKYLNTAIGKEWTSLLTHNKLTQPEVVIRKGMNIEPMKPLHKKKN
;
A
#
# COMPACT_ATOMS: atom_id res chain seq x y z
N MET A 1 33.56 45.07 6.92
CA MET A 1 33.67 43.75 6.25
C MET A 1 33.53 42.72 7.35
N GLU A 2 32.35 42.10 7.45
CA GLU A 2 32.18 40.87 8.23
C GLU A 2 31.41 39.90 7.35
N VAL A 3 32.02 38.74 7.12
CA VAL A 3 31.53 37.65 6.28
C VAL A 3 30.84 36.66 7.21
N ILE A 4 29.56 36.42 6.99
CA ILE A 4 28.81 35.37 7.69
C ILE A 4 28.70 34.18 6.74
N GLU A 5 29.46 33.12 7.04
CA GLU A 5 29.36 31.83 6.33
C GLU A 5 28.20 31.01 6.91
N LEU A 6 27.24 30.65 6.04
CA LEU A 6 26.14 29.74 6.34
C LEU A 6 26.62 28.28 6.15
N LYS A 7 26.73 27.52 7.25
CA LYS A 7 26.94 26.07 7.22
C LYS A 7 25.71 25.38 6.61
N GLY A 8 25.90 24.83 5.41
CA GLY A 8 24.94 23.96 4.74
C GLY A 8 25.31 22.48 4.86
N ASN A 9 24.27 21.65 4.83
CA ASN A 9 24.26 20.18 4.60
C ASN A 9 24.54 19.25 5.79
N GLU A 10 23.55 19.11 6.68
CA GLU A 10 23.41 17.90 7.53
C GLU A 10 22.09 17.13 7.23
N ASN A 11 21.08 17.83 6.69
CA ASN A 11 19.74 17.27 6.46
C ASN A 11 19.59 16.36 5.23
N LYS A 12 20.60 16.29 4.34
CA LYS A 12 20.55 15.42 3.15
C LYS A 12 20.93 13.97 3.46
N ASN A 13 21.76 13.76 4.49
CA ASN A 13 22.22 12.43 4.87
C ASN A 13 21.13 11.64 5.61
N GLN A 14 20.29 12.31 6.40
CA GLN A 14 19.18 11.66 7.10
C GLN A 14 18.08 11.14 6.15
N VAL A 15 17.82 11.83 5.03
CA VAL A 15 16.81 11.39 4.06
C VAL A 15 17.29 10.20 3.21
N LEU A 16 18.60 10.13 2.94
CA LEU A 16 19.23 9.01 2.21
C LEU A 16 19.30 7.73 3.04
N GLU A 17 19.33 7.84 4.36
CA GLU A 17 19.39 6.70 5.29
C GLU A 17 18.01 6.08 5.51
N ILE A 18 16.95 6.90 5.51
CA ILE A 18 15.56 6.44 5.53
C ILE A 18 15.19 5.70 4.23
N GLN A 19 15.71 6.15 3.08
CA GLN A 19 15.41 5.53 1.78
C GLN A 19 16.12 4.18 1.54
N LYS A 20 17.12 3.80 2.33
CA LYS A 20 17.79 2.50 2.20
C LYS A 20 17.14 1.38 3.02
N GLN A 21 16.19 1.70 3.90
CA GLN A 21 15.56 0.72 4.79
C GLN A 21 14.23 0.15 4.26
N GLU A 22 13.67 0.69 3.16
CA GLU A 22 12.37 0.24 2.63
C GLU A 22 12.45 -0.85 1.55
N ASP A 23 13.63 -1.17 1.00
CA ASP A 23 13.76 -2.04 -0.18
C ASP A 23 14.28 -3.48 0.09
N ASN A 24 14.37 -3.94 1.34
CA ASN A 24 14.78 -5.33 1.63
C ASN A 24 13.87 -5.99 2.68
N LYS A 25 12.65 -6.34 2.28
CA LYS A 25 11.79 -7.31 2.97
C LYS A 25 11.32 -8.37 1.99
N GLU A 26 12.27 -9.17 1.51
CA GLU A 26 11.99 -10.50 0.99
C GLU A 26 12.55 -11.48 2.01
N GLU A 27 11.68 -12.04 2.89
CA GLU A 27 11.83 -13.31 3.64
C GLU A 27 10.68 -13.46 4.68
N GLU A 28 9.43 -13.46 4.21
CA GLU A 28 8.25 -13.63 5.08
C GLU A 28 7.76 -15.08 5.14
N GLU A 29 8.47 -15.96 5.84
CA GLU A 29 7.82 -17.14 6.46
C GLU A 29 8.33 -17.44 7.89
N GLY A 30 9.44 -16.84 8.33
CA GLY A 30 9.97 -16.96 9.70
C GLY A 30 9.55 -15.84 10.67
N VAL A 31 9.43 -14.60 10.16
CA VAL A 31 9.26 -13.38 10.98
C VAL A 31 7.92 -13.36 11.73
N PHE A 32 6.83 -13.85 11.10
CA PHE A 32 5.49 -13.80 11.70
C PHE A 32 5.31 -14.63 12.99
N LYS A 33 6.11 -15.68 13.20
CA LYS A 33 5.97 -16.52 14.40
C LYS A 33 6.62 -15.87 15.63
N GLU A 34 7.72 -15.16 15.41
CA GLU A 34 8.41 -14.41 16.46
C GLU A 34 7.56 -13.19 16.85
N ASP A 35 7.02 -12.47 15.87
CA ASP A 35 6.09 -11.34 16.09
C ASP A 35 4.85 -11.76 16.89
N GLN A 36 4.29 -12.94 16.62
CA GLN A 36 3.12 -13.44 17.35
C GLN A 36 3.41 -13.71 18.83
N LYS A 37 4.58 -14.25 19.16
CA LYS A 37 4.98 -14.49 20.56
C LYS A 37 5.21 -13.18 21.30
N GLU A 38 5.78 -12.18 20.62
CA GLU A 38 5.99 -10.84 21.20
C GLU A 38 4.66 -10.11 21.45
N ILE A 39 3.70 -10.20 20.53
CA ILE A 39 2.36 -9.62 20.69
C ILE A 39 1.61 -10.28 21.86
N LEU A 40 1.68 -11.60 22.00
CA LEU A 40 1.04 -12.31 23.11
C LEU A 40 1.67 -11.94 24.45
N ARG A 41 3.00 -11.85 24.52
CA ARG A 41 3.72 -11.40 25.72
C ARG A 41 3.32 -9.96 26.12
N LEU A 42 3.07 -9.09 25.15
CA LEU A 42 2.64 -7.71 25.40
C LEU A 42 1.17 -7.64 25.83
N ALA A 43 0.29 -8.43 25.20
CA ALA A 43 -1.15 -8.44 25.48
C ALA A 43 -1.49 -9.08 26.83
N PHE A 44 -0.69 -10.06 27.27
CA PHE A 44 -0.86 -10.81 28.53
C PHE A 44 0.34 -10.62 29.47
N ALA A 45 0.92 -9.42 29.53
CA ALA A 45 2.13 -9.13 30.33
C ALA A 45 1.95 -9.37 31.85
N GLU A 46 0.72 -9.52 32.32
CA GLU A 46 0.34 -9.68 33.72
C GLU A 46 -0.17 -11.11 34.06
N ASP A 47 -0.28 -12.00 33.06
CA ASP A 47 -0.76 -13.38 33.21
C ASP A 47 0.25 -14.37 32.59
N ASP A 48 0.58 -15.47 33.27
CA ASP A 48 1.69 -16.40 32.93
C ASP A 48 1.34 -17.39 31.79
N VAL A 49 0.57 -16.92 30.80
CA VAL A 49 -0.05 -17.73 29.74
C VAL A 49 0.98 -18.42 28.84
N MET A 50 2.18 -17.87 28.68
CA MET A 50 3.22 -18.43 27.82
C MET A 50 3.76 -19.78 28.33
N ASN A 51 3.90 -19.94 29.65
CA ASN A 51 4.36 -21.20 30.24
C ASN A 51 3.31 -22.31 30.12
N GLU A 52 2.03 -21.96 30.23
CA GLU A 52 0.92 -22.90 30.06
C GLU A 52 0.81 -23.40 28.62
N ILE A 53 0.98 -22.51 27.63
CA ILE A 53 0.97 -22.87 26.21
C ILE A 53 2.11 -23.85 25.89
N GLU A 54 3.31 -23.60 26.41
CA GLU A 54 4.47 -24.47 26.18
C GLU A 54 4.26 -25.87 26.78
N GLN A 55 3.65 -25.96 27.98
CA GLN A 55 3.30 -27.24 28.60
C GLN A 55 2.25 -28.02 27.78
N ILE A 56 1.21 -27.33 27.31
CA ILE A 56 0.16 -27.92 26.46
C ILE A 56 0.75 -28.42 25.13
N ASP A 57 1.65 -27.65 24.52
CA ASP A 57 2.32 -28.05 23.28
C ASP A 57 3.22 -29.29 23.48
N GLU A 58 3.90 -29.41 24.63
CA GLU A 58 4.67 -30.60 24.99
C GLU A 58 3.80 -31.83 25.24
N GLU A 59 2.66 -31.68 25.94
CA GLU A 59 1.70 -32.76 26.15
C GLU A 59 1.09 -33.24 24.84
N ASN A 60 0.72 -32.31 23.95
CA ASN A 60 0.20 -32.64 22.62
C ASN A 60 1.23 -33.38 21.76
N LYS A 61 2.53 -33.02 21.84
CA LYS A 61 3.60 -33.75 21.15
C LYS A 61 3.74 -35.18 21.66
N LYS A 62 3.71 -35.38 22.98
CA LYS A 62 3.77 -36.72 23.60
C LYS A 62 2.58 -37.59 23.18
N GLN A 63 1.36 -37.04 23.20
CA GLN A 63 0.16 -37.76 22.75
C GLN A 63 0.20 -38.14 21.26
N LYS A 64 0.76 -37.27 20.42
CA LYS A 64 0.85 -37.50 18.97
C LYS A 64 1.89 -38.56 18.59
N GLU A 65 2.98 -38.68 19.34
CA GLU A 65 3.93 -39.79 19.18
C GLU A 65 3.33 -41.14 19.62
N GLU A 66 2.45 -41.14 20.63
CA GLU A 66 1.79 -42.35 21.14
C GLU A 66 0.62 -42.85 20.24
N GLU A 67 -0.06 -41.97 19.50
CA GLU A 67 -1.14 -42.37 18.57
C GLU A 67 -0.66 -43.16 17.35
N HIS A 68 0.64 -43.12 17.04
CA HIS A 68 1.23 -43.86 15.93
C HIS A 68 1.50 -45.34 16.25
N GLN A 69 0.78 -45.99 17.17
CA GLN A 69 0.95 -47.44 17.35
C GLN A 69 -0.19 -48.18 18.08
N LYS A 70 -1.44 -48.04 17.64
CA LYS A 70 -2.51 -49.02 17.98
C LYS A 70 -3.35 -49.40 16.77
N SER A 71 -2.77 -50.21 15.87
CA SER A 71 -3.59 -51.03 14.96
C SER A 71 -4.12 -52.21 15.77
N ILE A 72 -5.44 -52.27 15.96
CA ILE A 72 -6.09 -53.38 16.68
C ILE A 72 -5.99 -54.63 15.79
N PRO A 73 -5.37 -55.74 16.26
CA PRO A 73 -5.24 -56.96 15.48
C PRO A 73 -6.62 -57.63 15.35
N GLY A 74 -7.17 -57.66 14.14
CA GLY A 74 -8.37 -58.46 13.84
C GLY A 74 -9.45 -57.77 13.01
N TRP A 75 -9.49 -56.44 12.93
CA TRP A 75 -10.56 -55.75 12.18
C TRP A 75 -10.23 -55.46 10.71
N GLY A 76 -9.05 -55.86 10.21
CA GLY A 76 -8.60 -55.51 8.84
C GLY A 76 -7.76 -56.55 8.12
N ASN A 77 -7.73 -57.79 8.61
CA ASN A 77 -6.87 -58.87 8.12
C ASN A 77 -7.62 -60.07 7.51
N TRP A 78 -8.89 -59.94 7.15
CA TRP A 78 -9.64 -61.05 6.54
C TRP A 78 -9.30 -61.33 5.06
N VAL A 79 -8.42 -60.52 4.46
CA VAL A 79 -7.84 -60.82 3.16
C VAL A 79 -6.72 -61.84 3.37
N GLY A 80 -6.85 -63.01 2.74
CA GLY A 80 -6.01 -64.18 2.97
C GLY A 80 -4.52 -63.97 2.77
N GLU A 81 -3.75 -64.85 3.41
CA GLU A 81 -2.29 -64.88 3.40
C GLU A 81 -1.76 -65.09 1.98
N GLY A 82 -1.11 -64.07 1.41
CA GLY A 82 -0.57 -64.09 0.04
C GLY A 82 -0.96 -62.89 -0.84
N ILE A 83 -1.83 -62.00 -0.38
CA ILE A 83 -2.15 -60.75 -1.12
C ILE A 83 -1.35 -59.60 -0.51
N GLU A 84 -0.31 -59.15 -1.20
CA GLU A 84 0.43 -57.95 -0.84
C GLU A 84 -0.55 -56.76 -0.78
N LYS A 85 -0.71 -56.18 0.43
CA LYS A 85 -1.44 -54.92 0.58
C LYS A 85 -0.62 -53.86 -0.16
N LYS A 86 -0.98 -53.57 -1.41
CA LYS A 86 -0.51 -52.35 -2.09
C LYS A 86 -0.94 -51.21 -1.21
N VAL A 87 0.02 -50.67 -0.44
CA VAL A 87 -0.14 -49.43 0.31
C VAL A 87 -0.61 -48.43 -0.73
N LYS A 88 -1.90 -48.11 -0.72
CA LYS A 88 -2.45 -47.07 -1.57
C LYS A 88 -1.68 -45.84 -1.12
N LYS A 89 -0.72 -45.40 -1.94
CA LYS A 89 0.02 -44.15 -1.75
C LYS A 89 -1.01 -43.15 -1.28
N SER A 90 -0.81 -42.65 -0.05
CA SER A 90 -1.68 -41.67 0.60
C SER A 90 -2.10 -40.72 -0.50
N LYS A 91 -3.41 -40.69 -0.77
CA LYS A 91 -4.01 -39.82 -1.77
C LYS A 91 -3.43 -38.45 -1.45
N GLU A 92 -2.50 -37.96 -2.27
CA GLU A 92 -1.85 -36.67 -2.06
C GLU A 92 -2.97 -35.73 -1.68
N GLU A 93 -2.94 -35.26 -0.43
CA GLU A 93 -3.86 -34.24 0.02
C GLU A 93 -3.65 -33.13 -0.99
N LYS A 94 -4.60 -33.01 -1.93
CA LYS A 94 -4.60 -31.93 -2.89
C LYS A 94 -4.64 -30.71 -2.00
N LYS A 95 -3.46 -30.09 -1.81
CA LYS A 95 -3.30 -28.86 -1.03
C LYS A 95 -4.50 -28.02 -1.44
N PRO A 96 -5.37 -27.60 -0.50
CA PRO A 96 -6.58 -26.88 -0.87
C PRO A 96 -6.10 -25.78 -1.79
N HIS A 97 -6.59 -25.76 -3.04
CA HIS A 97 -6.16 -24.75 -4.00
C HIS A 97 -6.39 -23.41 -3.29
N LYS A 98 -5.31 -22.81 -2.75
CA LYS A 98 -5.35 -21.50 -2.11
C LYS A 98 -5.99 -20.66 -3.18
N ARG A 99 -7.23 -20.21 -2.95
CA ARG A 99 -7.90 -19.30 -3.88
C ARG A 99 -6.97 -18.11 -3.92
N LYS A 100 -6.17 -18.04 -4.98
CA LYS A 100 -5.29 -16.91 -5.20
C LYS A 100 -6.27 -15.79 -5.48
N ASN A 101 -6.51 -14.94 -4.49
CA ASN A 101 -7.31 -13.72 -4.65
C ASN A 101 -6.52 -12.71 -5.50
N THR A 102 -5.88 -13.19 -6.57
CA THR A 102 -5.08 -12.40 -7.49
C THR A 102 -6.06 -11.81 -8.48
N ILE A 103 -6.29 -10.51 -8.34
CA ILE A 103 -7.10 -9.75 -9.28
C ILE A 103 -6.27 -9.56 -10.54
N VAL A 104 -6.71 -10.16 -11.64
CA VAL A 104 -6.10 -9.96 -12.96
C VAL A 104 -6.89 -8.90 -13.70
N PHE A 105 -6.26 -7.74 -13.91
CA PHE A 105 -6.83 -6.65 -14.69
C PHE A 105 -6.51 -6.80 -16.17
N ASN A 106 -7.40 -6.29 -17.02
CA ASN A 106 -7.13 -6.17 -18.45
C ASN A 106 -6.18 -4.97 -18.68
N GLN A 107 -4.99 -5.20 -19.25
CA GLN A 107 -4.00 -4.14 -19.55
C GLN A 107 -4.16 -3.52 -20.94
N LYS A 108 -5.23 -3.87 -21.68
CA LYS A 108 -5.47 -3.32 -23.02
C LYS A 108 -5.90 -1.86 -22.95
N PHE A 109 -5.46 -1.07 -23.94
CA PHE A 109 -5.88 0.32 -24.09
C PHE A 109 -7.22 0.42 -24.84
N ASP A 110 -8.12 1.25 -24.33
CA ASP A 110 -9.43 1.47 -24.95
C ASP A 110 -9.38 2.66 -25.93
N ASN A 111 -9.34 2.35 -27.23
CA ASN A 111 -9.31 3.36 -28.30
C ASN A 111 -10.49 4.36 -28.26
N LYS A 112 -11.62 3.98 -27.65
CA LYS A 112 -12.78 4.87 -27.47
C LYS A 112 -12.51 5.99 -26.48
N PHE A 113 -11.73 5.72 -25.43
CA PHE A 113 -11.42 6.69 -24.37
C PHE A 113 -10.31 7.68 -24.77
N SER A 114 -9.49 7.31 -25.76
CA SER A 114 -8.42 8.15 -26.30
C SER A 114 -8.87 9.57 -26.70
N LYS A 115 -10.14 9.75 -27.07
CA LYS A 115 -10.72 11.04 -27.45
C LYS A 115 -10.87 12.03 -26.28
N TYR A 116 -10.96 11.52 -25.06
CA TYR A 116 -11.14 12.30 -23.84
C TYR A 116 -9.84 12.52 -23.06
N THR A 117 -8.75 11.93 -23.54
CA THR A 117 -7.40 12.10 -23.00
C THR A 117 -6.62 13.06 -23.89
N LEU A 118 -5.69 13.81 -23.31
CA LEU A 118 -4.77 14.63 -24.09
C LEU A 118 -3.59 13.81 -24.59
N GLU A 119 -3.16 14.06 -25.82
CA GLU A 119 -1.92 13.50 -26.37
C GLU A 119 -0.67 14.13 -25.74
N GLN A 120 -0.70 15.45 -25.54
CA GLN A 120 0.38 16.22 -24.94
C GLN A 120 -0.17 17.22 -23.90
N VAL A 121 0.66 17.50 -22.89
CA VAL A 121 0.36 18.51 -21.86
C VAL A 121 0.36 19.92 -22.46
N PRO A 122 -0.56 20.82 -22.07
CA PRO A 122 -0.56 22.21 -22.51
C PRO A 122 0.76 22.95 -22.19
N LYS A 123 1.14 23.92 -23.04
CA LYS A 123 2.41 24.66 -22.98
C LYS A 123 2.71 25.33 -21.62
N GLU A 124 1.67 25.67 -20.87
CA GLU A 124 1.79 26.33 -19.56
C GLU A 124 2.41 25.43 -18.48
N PHE A 125 2.39 24.10 -18.69
CA PHE A 125 2.88 23.12 -17.74
C PHE A 125 4.09 22.37 -18.29
N ALA A 126 5.09 22.15 -17.43
CA ALA A 126 6.27 21.37 -17.80
C ALA A 126 6.03 19.86 -17.64
N ASN A 127 5.23 19.46 -16.65
CA ASN A 127 5.04 18.07 -16.24
C ASN A 127 3.57 17.64 -16.24
N ILE A 128 3.32 16.37 -16.58
CA ILE A 128 1.97 15.75 -16.53
C ILE A 128 1.41 15.80 -15.10
N THR A 129 2.26 15.59 -14.09
CA THR A 129 1.84 15.60 -12.68
C THR A 129 1.31 16.97 -12.25
N GLN A 130 1.94 18.06 -12.71
CA GLN A 130 1.50 19.42 -12.45
C GLN A 130 0.14 19.69 -13.08
N TYR A 131 -0.04 19.27 -14.34
CA TYR A 131 -1.31 19.41 -15.06
C TYR A 131 -2.45 18.64 -14.38
N LYS A 132 -2.23 17.38 -14.00
CA LYS A 132 -3.23 16.58 -13.25
C LYS A 132 -3.60 17.24 -11.94
N LYS A 133 -2.61 17.74 -11.18
CA LYS A 133 -2.87 18.44 -9.91
C LYS A 133 -3.73 19.69 -10.11
N TYR A 134 -3.51 20.42 -11.21
CA TYR A 134 -4.33 21.57 -11.58
C TYR A 134 -5.78 21.17 -11.91
N LEU A 135 -5.99 20.09 -12.67
CA LEU A 135 -7.33 19.60 -13.01
C LEU A 135 -8.07 18.92 -11.86
N ASN A 136 -7.36 18.42 -10.85
CA ASN A 136 -7.95 17.68 -9.74
C ASN A 136 -8.93 18.51 -8.87
N THR A 137 -8.97 19.83 -9.04
CA THR A 137 -9.91 20.70 -8.34
C THR A 137 -11.21 20.88 -9.14
N ALA A 138 -12.34 20.48 -8.56
CA ALA A 138 -13.65 20.72 -9.17
C ALA A 138 -14.03 22.22 -9.11
N ILE A 139 -14.54 22.77 -10.21
CA ILE A 139 -14.94 24.18 -10.32
C ILE A 139 -16.46 24.34 -10.13
N GLY A 140 -17.24 23.28 -10.31
CA GLY A 140 -18.71 23.32 -10.29
C GLY A 140 -19.28 23.73 -8.94
N LYS A 141 -20.43 24.42 -8.97
CA LYS A 141 -21.18 24.84 -7.77
C LYS A 141 -21.68 23.67 -6.92
N GLU A 142 -21.92 22.51 -7.54
CA GLU A 142 -22.34 21.29 -6.83
C GLU A 142 -21.23 20.68 -5.97
N TRP A 143 -19.96 20.96 -6.30
CA TRP A 143 -18.78 20.35 -5.67
C TRP A 143 -18.04 21.31 -4.73
N THR A 144 -18.36 22.61 -4.79
CA THR A 144 -17.67 23.67 -4.06
C THR A 144 -18.66 24.61 -3.39
N SER A 145 -18.25 25.28 -2.30
CA SER A 145 -19.07 26.30 -1.66
C SER A 145 -19.30 27.49 -2.62
N LEU A 146 -20.40 28.23 -2.42
CA LEU A 146 -20.74 29.40 -3.24
C LEU A 146 -19.60 30.44 -3.27
N LEU A 147 -18.97 30.72 -2.12
CA LEU A 147 -17.87 31.69 -2.04
C LEU A 147 -16.65 31.23 -2.84
N THR A 148 -16.29 29.95 -2.73
CA THR A 148 -15.17 29.37 -3.48
C THR A 148 -15.46 29.31 -4.97
N HIS A 149 -16.69 28.96 -5.36
CA HIS A 149 -17.12 28.95 -6.76
C HIS A 149 -17.03 30.34 -7.39
N ASN A 150 -17.54 31.36 -6.70
CA ASN A 150 -17.47 32.76 -7.16
C ASN A 150 -16.01 33.21 -7.30
N LYS A 151 -15.13 32.82 -6.38
CA LYS A 151 -13.70 33.14 -6.44
C LYS A 151 -12.98 32.42 -7.59
N LEU A 152 -13.32 31.16 -7.86
CA LEU A 152 -12.70 30.36 -8.93
C LEU A 152 -13.17 30.78 -10.34
N THR A 153 -14.42 31.24 -10.47
CA THR A 153 -15.01 31.64 -11.76
C THR A 153 -14.85 33.12 -12.07
N GLN A 154 -14.36 33.93 -11.12
CA GLN A 154 -14.08 35.34 -11.36
C GLN A 154 -12.96 35.50 -12.39
N PRO A 155 -13.18 36.25 -13.49
CA PRO A 155 -12.14 36.48 -14.48
C PRO A 155 -11.05 37.40 -13.92
N GLU A 156 -9.83 37.25 -14.45
CA GLU A 156 -8.68 38.06 -14.05
C GLU A 156 -8.90 39.55 -14.33
N VAL A 157 -9.50 39.87 -15.49
CA VAL A 157 -9.78 41.25 -15.91
C VAL A 157 -11.28 41.50 -15.90
N VAL A 158 -11.72 42.42 -15.04
CA VAL A 158 -13.10 42.88 -14.96
C VAL A 158 -13.20 44.31 -15.48
N ILE A 159 -13.88 44.50 -16.62
CA ILE A 159 -14.09 45.82 -17.24
C ILE A 159 -15.49 46.32 -16.89
N ARG A 160 -15.57 47.56 -16.39
CA ARG A 160 -16.87 48.23 -16.19
C ARG A 160 -17.38 48.78 -17.51
N LYS A 161 -18.62 48.43 -17.87
CA LYS A 161 -19.26 48.96 -19.07
C LYS A 161 -19.50 50.46 -18.91
N GLY A 162 -19.35 51.22 -20.01
CA GLY A 162 -19.69 52.64 -20.06
C GLY A 162 -18.64 53.60 -19.47
N MET A 163 -17.47 53.11 -19.07
CA MET A 163 -16.38 53.95 -18.57
C MET A 163 -15.16 53.84 -19.50
N ASN A 164 -14.56 54.98 -19.83
CA ASN A 164 -13.34 55.00 -20.63
C ASN A 164 -12.17 54.44 -19.81
N ILE A 165 -11.34 53.59 -20.43
CA ILE A 165 -10.17 53.00 -19.77
C ILE A 165 -8.99 53.96 -19.97
N GLU A 166 -8.64 54.71 -18.93
CA GLU A 166 -7.46 55.56 -18.96
C GLU A 166 -6.17 54.72 -18.89
N PRO A 167 -5.10 55.11 -19.60
CA PRO A 167 -3.81 54.45 -19.49
C PRO A 167 -3.24 54.61 -18.06
N MET A 168 -2.43 53.65 -17.63
CA MET A 168 -1.76 53.73 -16.33
C MET A 168 -0.82 54.94 -16.28
N LYS A 169 -0.89 55.70 -15.19
CA LYS A 169 0.05 56.80 -14.93
C LYS A 169 1.38 56.20 -14.44
N PRO A 170 2.54 56.61 -14.99
CA PRO A 170 3.83 56.10 -14.54
C PRO A 170 4.08 56.48 -13.08
N LEU A 171 4.65 55.56 -12.30
CA LEU A 171 4.91 55.74 -10.86
C LEU A 171 5.93 56.85 -10.57
N HIS A 172 6.90 57.05 -11.46
CA HIS A 172 7.93 58.10 -11.31
C HIS A 172 7.73 59.18 -12.36
N LYS A 173 7.55 60.43 -11.91
CA LYS A 173 7.62 61.58 -12.81
C LYS A 173 9.07 61.75 -13.22
N LYS A 174 9.36 61.64 -14.53
CA LYS A 174 10.65 62.11 -15.07
C LYS A 174 10.80 63.57 -14.67
N LYS A 175 11.83 63.89 -13.88
CA LYS A 175 12.24 65.28 -13.64
C LYS A 175 12.83 65.77 -14.96
N ASN A 176 12.20 66.77 -15.55
CA ASN A 176 12.75 67.55 -16.66
C ASN A 176 13.82 68.48 -16.13
#